data_AF-A0A3D5ZLQ6-F1
#
_entry.id   AF-A0A3D5ZLQ6-F1
#
_cell.length_a   1.000
_cell.length_b   1.000
_cell.length_c   1.000
_cell.angle_alpha   90.00
_cell.angle_beta   90.00
_cell.angle_gamma   90.00
#
_symmetry.space_group_name_H-M   'P 1'
#
loop_
_entity.id
_entity.type
_entity.pdbx_description
1 polymer ?
#
loop_
_entity_poly.entity_id
_entity_poly.type
_entity_poly.pdbx_seq_one_letter_code
_entity_poly.pdbx_strand_id
1 'polypeptide(L)'
;MQRKGFKQRAKDLWNYFSTYEKIWFLSILVIAIAFTFIFPETDDGYFTVTFDKTAYATAEGSYDTLVFEGTTGEFTLKTVKINGETVKLPYAEFSIEEGVPDTLKVKLPVAVTKDDEIAFTECWQDSDEGEWHVALVNGESGAALFETTVDLTDGVSSSLYTAEEKSDYIVPVVVITICYLLDVVLNISCELLISKQSKWNFIVSLGVEVVEILVCIFCAYRFATMATTLLFWIPCDIISFVMWNRHPDEQKEEVTIVKKLTPMQDVLIVLGIIVWTVGVGYLLTFIEVEGGIFATNSTLKNIACYLDACASAVGIANGLLILFRYREQWIAWYISAIIETVINIMAGQWILLVLKAGYLTNTTYGYIKWTQYIRQHNAAIANKQNVQTEATTEPAVAATNTADKQ
;
A
#
# COMPACT_ATOMS: atom_id res chain seq x y z
N MET A 1 -19.57 -29.53 -26.85
CA MET A 1 -18.24 -28.89 -26.88
C MET A 1 -17.21 -29.83 -26.28
N GLN A 2 -16.20 -30.26 -27.03
CA GLN A 2 -15.08 -31.05 -26.45
C GLN A 2 -14.33 -30.19 -25.44
N ARG A 3 -14.10 -30.73 -24.23
CA ARG A 3 -13.29 -30.06 -23.19
C ARG A 3 -11.84 -29.94 -23.71
N LYS A 4 -11.39 -28.71 -23.99
CA LYS A 4 -9.98 -28.43 -24.28
C LYS A 4 -9.09 -28.98 -23.16
N GLY A 5 -8.02 -29.70 -23.51
CA GLY A 5 -7.03 -30.20 -22.55
C GLY A 5 -6.23 -29.07 -21.88
N PHE A 6 -5.64 -29.34 -20.72
CA PHE A 6 -4.91 -28.34 -19.91
C PHE A 6 -3.84 -27.59 -20.71
N LYS A 7 -3.01 -28.31 -21.47
CA LYS A 7 -1.96 -27.73 -22.32
C LYS A 7 -2.52 -26.74 -23.36
N GLN A 8 -3.68 -27.05 -23.94
CA GLN A 8 -4.32 -26.15 -24.90
C GLN A 8 -4.89 -24.92 -24.20
N ARG A 9 -5.51 -25.08 -23.02
CA ARG A 9 -6.01 -23.94 -22.23
C ARG A 9 -4.88 -23.00 -21.78
N ALA A 10 -3.76 -23.56 -21.34
CA ALA A 10 -2.57 -22.78 -20.99
C ALA A 10 -2.00 -22.04 -22.20
N LYS A 11 -1.95 -22.68 -23.38
CA LYS A 11 -1.52 -22.04 -24.62
C LYS A 11 -2.47 -20.93 -25.06
N ASP A 12 -3.78 -21.16 -24.98
CA ASP A 12 -4.80 -20.16 -25.32
C ASP A 12 -4.69 -18.94 -24.38
N LEU A 13 -4.56 -19.18 -23.07
CA LEU A 13 -4.33 -18.12 -22.07
C LEU A 13 -3.02 -17.37 -22.31
N TRP A 14 -1.94 -18.08 -22.63
CA TRP A 14 -0.68 -17.44 -22.97
C TRP A 14 -0.81 -16.56 -24.21
N ASN A 15 -1.52 -17.01 -25.24
CA ASN A 15 -1.72 -16.24 -26.46
C ASN A 15 -2.73 -15.10 -26.31
N TYR A 16 -3.57 -15.12 -25.27
CA TYR A 16 -4.47 -14.02 -24.92
C TYR A 16 -3.73 -12.73 -24.56
N PHE A 17 -2.54 -12.85 -23.98
CA PHE A 17 -1.70 -11.70 -23.61
C PHE A 17 -0.68 -11.36 -24.71
N SER A 18 -0.54 -10.06 -24.97
CA SER A 18 0.48 -9.50 -25.84
C SER A 18 1.87 -9.71 -25.25
N THR A 19 2.90 -9.58 -26.09
CA THR A 19 4.30 -9.64 -25.65
C THR A 19 4.61 -8.59 -24.59
N TYR A 20 4.07 -7.37 -24.75
CA TYR A 20 4.23 -6.30 -23.77
C TYR A 20 3.62 -6.67 -22.40
N GLU A 21 2.36 -7.15 -22.39
CA GLU A 21 1.66 -7.54 -21.16
C GLU A 21 2.42 -8.68 -20.43
N LYS A 22 3.02 -9.63 -21.17
CA LYS A 22 3.85 -10.70 -20.60
C LYS A 22 5.15 -10.20 -19.99
N ILE A 23 5.87 -9.33 -20.71
CA ILE A 23 7.13 -8.77 -20.21
C ILE A 23 6.87 -7.93 -18.97
N TRP A 24 5.83 -7.10 -19.00
CA TRP A 24 5.41 -6.30 -17.85
C TRP A 24 5.08 -7.19 -16.65
N PHE A 25 4.24 -8.21 -16.82
CA PHE A 25 3.88 -9.15 -15.76
C PHE A 25 5.12 -9.82 -15.14
N LEU A 26 5.98 -10.39 -15.98
CA LEU A 26 7.20 -11.07 -15.51
C LEU A 26 8.19 -10.11 -14.84
N SER A 27 8.28 -8.86 -15.31
CA SER A 27 9.16 -7.86 -14.69
C SER A 27 8.74 -7.55 -13.26
N ILE A 28 7.45 -7.39 -13.00
CA ILE A 28 6.91 -7.15 -11.65
C ILE A 28 7.21 -8.34 -10.74
N LEU A 29 7.04 -9.58 -11.23
CA LEU A 29 7.34 -10.78 -10.43
C LEU A 29 8.82 -10.91 -10.09
N VAL A 30 9.71 -10.68 -11.05
CA VAL A 30 11.16 -10.73 -10.82
C VAL A 30 11.59 -9.66 -9.82
N ILE A 31 11.05 -8.45 -9.93
CA ILE A 31 11.34 -7.36 -8.99
C ILE A 31 10.81 -7.70 -7.59
N ALA A 32 9.61 -8.26 -7.48
CA ALA A 32 9.04 -8.64 -6.19
C ALA A 32 9.90 -9.71 -5.49
N ILE A 33 10.39 -10.70 -6.23
CA ILE A 33 11.33 -11.70 -5.71
C ILE A 33 12.65 -11.04 -5.31
N ALA A 34 13.20 -10.12 -6.10
CA ALA A 34 14.42 -9.42 -5.72
C ALA A 34 14.25 -8.63 -4.42
N PHE A 35 13.08 -8.00 -4.22
CA PHE A 35 12.77 -7.25 -3.01
C PHE A 35 12.73 -8.12 -1.75
N THR A 36 12.40 -9.41 -1.85
CA THR A 36 12.47 -10.29 -0.67
C THR A 36 13.90 -10.52 -0.16
N PHE A 37 14.91 -10.25 -0.97
CA PHE A 37 16.32 -10.37 -0.58
C PHE A 37 16.95 -9.01 -0.24
N ILE A 38 16.55 -7.95 -0.94
CA ILE A 38 17.10 -6.60 -0.75
C ILE A 38 16.47 -5.93 0.48
N PHE A 39 15.17 -6.15 0.68
CA PHE A 39 14.37 -5.60 1.76
C PHE A 39 13.54 -6.74 2.38
N PRO A 40 14.20 -7.71 3.05
CA PRO A 40 13.49 -8.80 3.69
C PRO A 40 12.52 -8.24 4.72
N GLU A 41 11.35 -8.87 4.83
CA GLU A 41 10.51 -8.65 6.01
C GLU A 41 11.30 -9.18 7.22
N THR A 42 11.33 -8.43 8.31
CA THR A 42 11.99 -8.80 9.56
C THR A 42 11.02 -8.65 10.72
N ASP A 43 11.19 -9.50 11.75
CA ASP A 43 10.59 -9.36 13.07
C ASP A 43 11.57 -8.75 14.08
N ASP A 44 12.79 -8.43 13.64
CA ASP A 44 13.80 -7.74 14.42
C ASP A 44 13.22 -6.41 14.95
N GLY A 45 13.12 -6.32 16.28
CA GLY A 45 12.62 -5.13 16.94
C GLY A 45 13.63 -3.99 16.87
N TYR A 46 13.13 -2.76 16.90
CA TYR A 46 13.96 -1.60 17.21
C TYR A 46 13.45 -0.96 18.49
N PHE A 47 14.34 -0.33 19.22
CA PHE A 47 14.03 0.32 20.48
C PHE A 47 13.79 1.82 20.28
N THR A 48 12.94 2.37 21.12
CA THR A 48 12.83 3.79 21.39
C THR A 48 13.29 4.04 22.83
N VAL A 49 14.30 4.90 22.99
CA VAL A 49 14.86 5.28 24.30
C VAL A 49 14.52 6.73 24.57
N THR A 50 13.67 6.98 25.57
CA THR A 50 13.29 8.34 25.99
C THR A 50 13.96 8.67 27.31
N PHE A 51 14.63 9.81 27.39
CA PHE A 51 15.37 10.21 28.58
C PHE A 51 14.46 11.02 29.52
N ASP A 52 14.42 10.64 30.79
CA ASP A 52 13.62 11.34 31.79
C ASP A 52 14.32 12.66 32.18
N LYS A 53 13.59 13.77 32.15
CA LYS A 53 14.11 15.09 32.56
C LYS A 53 14.57 15.14 34.01
N THR A 54 14.11 14.23 34.87
CA THR A 54 14.63 14.10 36.23
C THR A 54 16.11 13.72 36.29
N ALA A 55 16.66 13.12 35.23
CA ALA A 55 18.08 12.81 35.09
C ALA A 55 18.92 13.99 34.59
N TYR A 56 18.29 15.11 34.20
CA TYR A 56 18.99 16.24 33.63
C TYR A 56 19.67 17.11 34.69
N ALA A 57 20.76 17.73 34.28
CA ALA A 57 21.48 18.72 35.06
C ALA A 57 20.58 19.92 35.37
N THR A 58 20.66 20.42 36.60
CA THR A 58 19.88 21.57 37.05
C THR A 58 20.42 22.91 36.52
N ALA A 59 21.68 22.92 36.09
CA ALA A 59 22.35 24.10 35.57
C ALA A 59 21.86 24.48 34.17
N GLU A 60 21.65 25.78 33.95
CA GLU A 60 21.39 26.31 32.61
C GLU A 60 22.59 26.06 31.70
N GLY A 61 22.32 25.61 30.48
CA GLY A 61 23.36 25.26 29.53
C GLY A 61 22.78 24.91 28.16
N SER A 62 23.68 24.87 27.19
CA SER A 62 23.42 24.44 25.82
C SER A 62 24.27 23.21 25.54
N TYR A 63 23.66 22.10 25.15
CA TYR A 63 24.31 20.80 25.02
C TYR A 63 24.10 20.27 23.61
N ASP A 64 25.17 19.89 22.91
CA ASP A 64 25.12 19.67 21.47
C ASP A 64 25.89 18.42 21.01
N THR A 65 26.47 17.66 21.93
CA THR A 65 27.35 16.55 21.59
C THR A 65 26.95 15.30 22.37
N LEU A 66 26.50 14.27 21.66
CA LEU A 66 26.33 12.93 22.21
C LEU A 66 27.69 12.23 22.28
N VAL A 67 27.96 11.59 23.40
CA VAL A 67 29.19 10.87 23.69
C VAL A 67 28.82 9.47 24.16
N PHE A 68 29.46 8.46 23.58
CA PHE A 68 29.20 7.05 23.81
C PHE A 68 30.37 6.32 24.47
N GLU A 69 31.27 7.07 25.11
CA GLU A 69 32.46 6.53 25.77
C GLU A 69 32.05 5.56 26.91
N GLY A 70 32.70 4.40 26.95
CA GLY A 70 32.39 3.34 27.91
C GLY A 70 31.45 2.26 27.38
N THR A 71 30.79 2.49 26.24
CA THR A 71 29.92 1.49 25.57
C THR A 71 30.66 0.17 25.34
N THR A 72 29.96 -0.94 25.60
CA THR A 72 30.37 -2.28 25.19
C THR A 72 29.46 -2.82 24.09
N GLY A 73 30.03 -3.58 23.15
CA GLY A 73 29.29 -4.09 21.99
C GLY A 73 29.14 -3.08 20.84
N GLU A 74 28.30 -3.44 19.89
CA GLU A 74 27.98 -2.66 18.69
C GLU A 74 26.48 -2.36 18.63
N PHE A 75 26.16 -1.12 18.27
CA PHE A 75 24.78 -0.72 18.06
C PHE A 75 24.62 0.39 17.03
N THR A 76 23.39 0.52 16.52
CA THR A 76 23.05 1.54 15.54
C THR A 76 22.01 2.51 16.10
N LEU A 77 22.30 3.81 15.96
CA LEU A 77 21.39 4.93 16.22
C LEU A 77 21.00 5.57 14.89
N LYS A 78 19.72 5.48 14.53
CA LYS A 78 19.23 6.02 13.26
C LYS A 78 18.62 7.41 13.39
N THR A 79 17.76 7.60 14.39
CA THR A 79 17.02 8.87 14.55
C THR A 79 17.08 9.39 15.97
N VAL A 80 17.32 10.70 16.10
CA VAL A 80 17.19 11.46 17.36
C VAL A 80 16.00 12.40 17.21
N LYS A 81 15.12 12.47 18.22
CA LYS A 81 14.05 13.45 18.31
C LYS A 81 14.32 14.44 19.43
N ILE A 82 14.13 15.72 19.15
CA ILE A 82 14.16 16.81 20.14
C ILE A 82 12.76 17.44 20.16
N ASN A 83 12.11 17.47 21.32
CA ASN A 83 10.72 17.94 21.49
C ASN A 83 9.73 17.30 20.50
N GLY A 84 9.95 16.02 20.18
CA GLY A 84 9.15 15.27 19.22
C GLY A 84 9.48 15.51 17.75
N GLU A 85 10.34 16.49 17.42
CA GLU A 85 10.79 16.74 16.05
C GLU A 85 12.03 15.91 15.71
N THR A 86 11.99 15.21 14.57
CA THR A 86 13.12 14.44 14.06
C THR A 86 14.26 15.34 13.65
N VAL A 87 15.42 15.10 14.25
CA VAL A 87 16.66 15.79 13.96
C VAL A 87 17.46 15.00 12.95
N LYS A 88 17.71 15.61 11.79
CA LYS A 88 18.49 14.98 10.73
C LYS A 88 19.97 14.95 11.13
N LEU A 89 20.45 13.77 11.49
CA LEU A 89 21.89 13.54 11.67
C LEU A 89 22.63 13.65 10.33
N PRO A 90 23.95 13.95 10.35
CA PRO A 90 24.75 14.01 9.12
C PRO A 90 24.87 12.67 8.38
N TYR A 91 24.49 11.57 9.03
CA TYR A 91 24.51 10.21 8.52
C TYR A 91 23.09 9.65 8.43
N ALA A 92 22.87 8.68 7.54
CA ALA A 92 21.58 7.99 7.43
C ALA A 92 21.35 7.04 8.62
N GLU A 93 22.42 6.38 9.06
CA GLU A 93 22.53 5.52 10.23
C GLU A 93 23.89 5.82 10.88
N PHE A 94 23.96 5.84 12.20
CA PHE A 94 25.20 6.03 12.94
C PHE A 94 25.47 4.78 13.78
N SER A 95 26.48 4.01 13.37
CA SER A 95 26.93 2.82 14.09
C SER A 95 27.98 3.21 15.13
N ILE A 96 27.77 2.75 16.36
CA ILE A 96 28.65 2.92 17.50
C ILE A 96 29.36 1.59 17.71
N GLU A 97 30.68 1.58 17.52
CA GLU A 97 31.52 0.41 17.70
C GLU A 97 32.43 0.56 18.94
N GLU A 98 32.41 -0.43 19.82
CA GLU A 98 33.33 -0.50 20.96
C GLU A 98 34.79 -0.39 20.51
N GLY A 99 35.56 0.48 21.16
CA GLY A 99 37.00 0.63 20.89
C GLY A 99 37.34 1.38 19.59
N VAL A 100 36.34 1.95 18.89
CA VAL A 100 36.54 2.80 17.70
C VAL A 100 36.24 4.27 18.07
N PRO A 101 37.24 5.09 18.41
CA PRO A 101 37.00 6.44 18.98
C PRO A 101 36.18 7.37 18.07
N ASP A 102 36.29 7.19 16.75
CA ASP A 102 35.63 8.04 15.75
C ASP A 102 34.10 7.84 15.72
N THR A 103 33.60 6.70 16.23
CA THR A 103 32.17 6.39 16.31
C THR A 103 31.56 6.68 17.67
N LEU A 104 32.35 7.16 18.65
CA LEU A 104 31.86 7.41 20.02
C LEU A 104 31.33 8.82 20.23
N LYS A 105 31.32 9.70 19.21
CA LYS A 105 30.87 11.09 19.36
C LYS A 105 30.03 11.54 18.17
N VAL A 106 28.87 12.12 18.46
CA VAL A 106 27.97 12.72 17.46
C VAL A 106 27.62 14.13 17.86
N LYS A 107 27.90 15.09 16.98
CA LYS A 107 27.42 16.45 17.16
C LYS A 107 25.98 16.57 16.64
N LEU A 108 25.08 17.00 17.50
CA LEU A 108 23.71 17.33 17.15
C LEU A 108 23.69 18.65 16.36
N PRO A 109 22.85 18.76 15.31
CA PRO A 109 22.73 19.99 14.53
C PRO A 109 21.97 21.11 15.27
N VAL A 110 21.21 20.75 16.31
CA VAL A 110 20.48 21.67 17.19
C VAL A 110 20.91 21.39 18.62
N ALA A 111 21.26 22.43 19.36
CA ALA A 111 21.61 22.29 20.76
C ALA A 111 20.35 22.13 21.61
N VAL A 112 20.47 21.30 22.64
CA VAL A 112 19.45 20.91 23.59
C VAL A 112 19.66 21.68 24.89
N THR A 113 18.59 22.05 25.55
CA THR A 113 18.57 22.63 26.89
C THR A 113 17.87 21.68 27.87
N LYS A 114 17.91 22.00 29.16
CA LYS A 114 17.23 21.19 30.18
C LYS A 114 15.70 21.12 30.02
N ASP A 115 15.12 22.08 29.30
CA ASP A 115 13.66 22.14 29.09
C ASP A 115 13.21 21.28 27.91
N ASP A 116 14.15 20.79 27.09
CA ASP A 116 13.87 20.03 25.88
C ASP A 116 13.76 18.52 26.15
N GLU A 117 12.86 17.83 25.46
CA GLU A 117 12.76 16.37 25.49
C GLU A 117 13.67 15.76 24.43
N ILE A 118 14.43 14.72 24.80
CA ILE A 118 15.25 13.96 23.85
C ILE A 118 14.83 12.50 23.86
N ALA A 119 14.76 11.92 22.66
CA ALA A 119 14.53 10.50 22.47
C ALA A 119 15.38 9.97 21.32
N PHE A 120 15.89 8.76 21.48
CA PHE A 120 16.45 7.97 20.38
C PHE A 120 15.35 7.05 19.87
N THR A 121 15.18 6.99 18.55
CA THR A 121 14.15 6.16 17.90
C THR A 121 14.78 5.39 16.77
N GLU A 122 14.27 4.19 16.49
CA GLU A 122 14.86 3.26 15.51
C GLU A 122 16.33 2.94 15.87
N CYS A 123 16.56 2.52 17.12
CA CYS A 123 17.87 2.07 17.57
C CYS A 123 17.86 0.56 17.85
N TRP A 124 18.91 -0.15 17.52
CA TRP A 124 18.98 -1.60 17.73
C TRP A 124 20.40 -2.02 18.05
N GLN A 125 20.51 -3.18 18.71
CA GLN A 125 21.79 -3.77 19.04
C GLN A 125 22.21 -4.73 17.93
N ASP A 126 23.44 -4.56 17.44
CA ASP A 126 24.02 -5.43 16.41
C ASP A 126 24.80 -6.61 17.05
N SER A 127 25.02 -6.56 18.37
CA SER A 127 25.81 -7.52 19.15
C SER A 127 24.95 -8.33 20.13
N ASP A 128 25.36 -9.57 20.43
CA ASP A 128 24.63 -10.49 21.33
C ASP A 128 24.58 -9.97 22.79
N GLU A 129 25.55 -9.15 23.20
CA GLU A 129 25.67 -8.55 24.53
C GLU A 129 26.26 -7.13 24.38
N GLY A 130 25.86 -6.19 25.25
CA GLY A 130 26.37 -4.82 25.21
C GLY A 130 25.57 -3.86 26.08
N GLU A 131 26.28 -2.86 26.60
CA GLU A 131 25.77 -1.83 27.50
C GLU A 131 26.06 -0.46 26.84
N TRP A 132 25.02 0.33 26.56
CA TRP A 132 25.21 1.62 25.88
C TRP A 132 25.42 2.71 26.92
N HIS A 133 26.63 3.24 27.00
CA HIS A 133 26.88 4.41 27.82
C HIS A 133 26.61 5.65 26.97
N VAL A 134 25.76 6.56 27.45
CA VAL A 134 25.36 7.75 26.70
C VAL A 134 25.46 8.97 27.61
N ALA A 135 26.17 9.99 27.14
CA ALA A 135 26.18 11.32 27.72
C ALA A 135 25.85 12.37 26.67
N LEU A 136 24.99 13.33 27.01
CA LEU A 136 24.77 14.53 26.20
C LEU A 136 25.52 15.69 26.86
N VAL A 137 26.54 16.21 26.20
CA VAL A 137 27.46 17.20 26.77
C VAL A 137 27.48 18.50 25.97
N ASN A 138 27.93 19.56 26.63
CA ASN A 138 28.35 20.78 25.97
C ASN A 138 29.73 20.54 25.33
N GLY A 139 29.82 20.68 24.00
CA GLY A 139 31.05 20.38 23.26
C GLY A 139 32.27 21.25 23.60
N GLU A 140 32.10 22.40 24.27
CA GLU A 140 33.20 23.27 24.67
C GLU A 140 33.66 23.03 26.11
N SER A 141 32.71 22.90 27.05
CA SER A 141 33.00 22.78 28.48
C SER A 141 33.11 21.35 28.97
N GLY A 142 32.56 20.38 28.23
CA GLY A 142 32.44 18.98 28.65
C GLY A 142 31.40 18.74 29.75
N ALA A 143 30.65 19.77 30.17
CA ALA A 143 29.59 19.61 31.14
C ALA A 143 28.44 18.76 30.54
N ALA A 144 28.01 17.73 31.26
CA ALA A 144 26.92 16.85 30.85
C ALA A 144 25.55 17.40 31.27
N LEU A 145 24.59 17.36 30.34
CA LEU A 145 23.17 17.47 30.65
C LEU A 145 22.71 16.21 31.36
N PHE A 146 23.06 15.03 30.85
CA PHE A 146 22.84 13.76 31.51
C PHE A 146 23.96 12.80 31.11
N GLU A 147 24.15 11.78 31.94
CA GLU A 147 25.01 10.63 31.70
C GLU A 147 24.30 9.40 32.25
N THR A 148 24.09 8.39 31.42
CA THR A 148 23.34 7.19 31.81
C THR A 148 23.81 5.99 31.00
N THR A 149 23.58 4.82 31.58
CA THR A 149 23.61 3.55 30.85
C THR A 149 22.21 3.29 30.27
N VAL A 150 22.15 2.82 29.02
CA VAL A 150 20.97 2.20 28.42
C VAL A 150 21.24 0.71 28.28
N ASP A 151 20.41 -0.08 28.94
CA ASP A 151 20.26 -1.50 28.67
C ASP A 151 19.03 -1.64 27.77
N LEU A 152 19.16 -2.27 26.61
CA LEU A 152 18.05 -2.46 25.65
C LEU A 152 17.11 -3.58 26.10
N THR A 153 16.54 -3.40 27.28
CA THR A 153 15.45 -4.21 27.81
C THR A 153 14.20 -3.35 27.90
N ASP A 154 13.08 -3.87 27.39
CA ASP A 154 11.79 -3.18 27.47
C ASP A 154 11.42 -2.89 28.93
N GLY A 155 11.19 -1.62 29.27
CA GLY A 155 10.89 -1.23 30.64
C GLY A 155 11.30 0.19 31.03
N VAL A 156 11.09 0.48 32.32
CA VAL A 156 11.42 1.75 32.94
C VAL A 156 12.59 1.56 33.89
N SER A 157 13.68 2.30 33.66
CA SER A 157 14.74 2.47 34.64
C SER A 157 14.62 3.84 35.31
N SER A 158 15.45 4.13 36.31
CA SER A 158 15.33 5.35 37.13
C SER A 158 15.49 6.68 36.34
N SER A 159 16.08 6.64 35.14
CA SER A 159 16.45 7.84 34.35
C SER A 159 16.02 7.78 32.89
N LEU A 160 15.43 6.67 32.44
CA LEU A 160 15.01 6.49 31.04
C LEU A 160 13.90 5.45 30.89
N TYR A 161 13.17 5.58 29.80
CA TYR A 161 12.13 4.68 29.34
C TYR A 161 12.61 4.04 28.04
N THR A 162 12.79 2.72 28.05
CA THR A 162 13.11 1.94 26.85
C THR A 162 11.85 1.20 26.44
N ALA A 163 11.40 1.43 25.21
CA ALA A 163 10.28 0.70 24.62
C ALA A 163 10.79 -0.11 23.43
N GLU A 164 10.61 -1.43 23.46
CA GLU A 164 10.92 -2.27 22.30
C GLU A 164 9.75 -2.24 21.31
N GLU A 165 10.00 -1.75 20.11
CA GLU A 165 9.07 -1.84 18.98
C GLU A 165 9.32 -3.15 18.23
N LYS A 166 8.72 -4.23 18.70
CA LYS A 166 8.63 -5.50 17.96
C LYS A 166 7.42 -5.49 17.03
N SER A 167 7.61 -5.95 15.81
CA SER A 167 6.49 -6.44 14.99
C SER A 167 6.09 -7.81 15.52
N ASP A 168 5.23 -7.85 16.54
CA ASP A 168 4.73 -9.10 17.15
C ASP A 168 3.74 -9.78 16.19
N TYR A 169 4.29 -10.41 15.14
CA TYR A 169 3.52 -11.13 14.14
C TYR A 169 2.97 -12.43 14.72
N ILE A 170 1.72 -12.75 14.37
CA ILE A 170 1.04 -13.97 14.83
C ILE A 170 1.66 -15.24 14.20
N VAL A 171 2.39 -15.07 13.09
CA VAL A 171 3.01 -16.16 12.32
C VAL A 171 4.46 -15.81 11.96
N PRO A 172 5.31 -16.81 11.65
CA PRO A 172 6.68 -16.54 11.23
C PRO A 172 6.74 -15.63 9.99
N VAL A 173 7.73 -14.74 9.95
CA VAL A 173 7.94 -13.75 8.89
C VAL A 173 8.04 -14.36 7.49
N VAL A 174 8.57 -15.58 7.38
CA VAL A 174 8.61 -16.34 6.12
C VAL A 174 7.21 -16.58 5.54
N VAL A 175 6.21 -16.83 6.40
CA VAL A 175 4.81 -17.01 5.98
C VAL A 175 4.25 -15.71 5.42
N ILE A 176 4.53 -14.58 6.09
CA ILE A 176 4.14 -13.24 5.64
C ILE A 176 4.75 -12.92 4.28
N THR A 177 6.06 -13.17 4.12
CA THR A 177 6.77 -12.98 2.85
C THR A 177 6.15 -13.81 1.72
N ILE A 178 5.78 -15.07 1.99
CA ILE A 178 5.08 -15.93 1.01
C ILE A 178 3.71 -15.33 0.66
N CYS A 179 2.97 -14.85 1.66
CA CYS A 179 1.69 -14.17 1.43
C CYS A 179 1.86 -12.93 0.56
N TYR A 180 2.85 -12.06 0.80
CA TYR A 180 3.11 -10.89 -0.05
C TYR A 180 3.46 -11.28 -1.49
N LEU A 181 4.27 -12.31 -1.70
CA LEU A 181 4.60 -12.78 -3.05
C LEU A 181 3.38 -13.36 -3.77
N LEU A 182 2.55 -14.12 -3.06
CA LEU A 182 1.31 -14.66 -3.60
C LEU A 182 0.34 -13.52 -3.93
N ASP A 183 0.26 -12.53 -3.06
CA ASP A 183 -0.55 -11.33 -3.24
C ASP A 183 -0.14 -10.62 -4.53
N VAL A 184 1.16 -10.33 -4.70
CA VAL A 184 1.70 -9.73 -5.94
C VAL A 184 1.27 -10.51 -7.18
N VAL A 185 1.41 -11.84 -7.18
CA VAL A 185 1.07 -12.68 -8.35
C VAL A 185 -0.43 -12.60 -8.67
N LEU A 186 -1.29 -12.80 -7.67
CA LEU A 186 -2.73 -12.85 -7.85
C LEU A 186 -3.28 -11.49 -8.26
N ASN A 187 -2.85 -10.44 -7.57
CA ASN A 187 -3.37 -9.11 -7.80
C ASN A 187 -2.96 -8.55 -9.16
N ILE A 188 -1.69 -8.66 -9.55
CA ILE A 188 -1.24 -8.26 -10.88
C ILE A 188 -1.95 -9.06 -11.99
N SER A 189 -2.25 -10.34 -11.74
CA SER A 189 -3.05 -11.16 -12.65
C SER A 189 -4.49 -10.66 -12.77
N CYS A 190 -5.14 -10.34 -11.64
CA CYS A 190 -6.49 -9.80 -11.58
C CYS A 190 -6.58 -8.49 -12.37
N GLU A 191 -5.66 -7.57 -12.06
CA GLU A 191 -5.50 -6.25 -12.68
C GLU A 191 -5.35 -6.30 -14.20
N LEU A 192 -4.52 -7.23 -14.68
CA LEU A 192 -4.31 -7.39 -16.11
C LEU A 192 -5.56 -7.95 -16.81
N LEU A 193 -6.33 -8.82 -16.14
CA LEU A 193 -7.58 -9.34 -16.69
C LEU A 193 -8.67 -8.27 -16.76
N ILE A 194 -8.80 -7.43 -15.73
CA ILE A 194 -9.80 -6.36 -15.73
C ILE A 194 -9.46 -5.25 -16.74
N SER A 195 -8.18 -4.92 -16.94
CA SER A 195 -7.77 -4.00 -18.02
C SER A 195 -8.20 -4.51 -19.40
N LYS A 196 -8.25 -5.84 -19.59
CA LYS A 196 -8.74 -6.53 -20.80
C LYS A 196 -10.25 -6.80 -20.80
N GLN A 197 -10.98 -6.30 -19.80
CA GLN A 197 -12.43 -6.49 -19.66
C GLN A 197 -12.84 -7.97 -19.59
N SER A 198 -11.96 -8.82 -19.06
CA SER A 198 -12.21 -10.25 -18.90
C SER A 198 -12.98 -10.51 -17.60
N LYS A 199 -14.16 -11.13 -17.68
CA LYS A 199 -14.94 -11.55 -16.50
C LYS A 199 -14.20 -12.50 -15.56
N TRP A 200 -13.15 -13.18 -16.03
CA TRP A 200 -12.35 -14.07 -15.18
C TRP A 200 -11.55 -13.33 -14.11
N ASN A 201 -11.42 -12.00 -14.21
CA ASN A 201 -10.84 -11.17 -13.17
C ASN A 201 -11.50 -11.44 -11.82
N PHE A 202 -12.83 -11.50 -11.72
CA PHE A 202 -13.54 -11.70 -10.45
C PHE A 202 -13.25 -13.04 -9.78
N ILE A 203 -12.93 -14.10 -10.54
CA ILE A 203 -12.55 -15.39 -9.96
C ILE A 203 -11.13 -15.33 -9.40
N VAL A 204 -10.22 -14.61 -10.08
CA VAL A 204 -8.86 -14.37 -9.58
C VAL A 204 -8.90 -13.41 -8.37
N SER A 205 -9.80 -12.43 -8.41
CA SER A 205 -10.08 -11.47 -7.33
C SER A 205 -10.46 -12.19 -6.04
N LEU A 206 -11.33 -13.22 -6.07
CA LEU A 206 -11.61 -14.02 -4.87
C LEU A 206 -10.34 -14.67 -4.26
N GLY A 207 -9.34 -15.00 -5.07
CA GLY A 207 -8.04 -15.46 -4.58
C GLY A 207 -7.22 -14.34 -3.95
N VAL A 208 -7.23 -13.15 -4.55
CA VAL A 208 -6.67 -11.91 -3.98
C VAL A 208 -7.27 -11.65 -2.61
N GLU A 209 -8.60 -11.57 -2.51
CA GLU A 209 -9.29 -11.21 -1.27
C GLU A 209 -8.90 -12.14 -0.12
N VAL A 210 -8.77 -13.44 -0.39
CA VAL A 210 -8.33 -14.42 0.62
C VAL A 210 -6.92 -14.11 1.12
N VAL A 211 -5.98 -13.79 0.22
CA VAL A 211 -4.60 -13.49 0.61
C VAL A 211 -4.50 -12.16 1.33
N GLU A 212 -5.23 -11.13 0.89
CA GLU A 212 -5.28 -9.83 1.56
C GLU A 212 -5.84 -9.94 2.98
N ILE A 213 -6.91 -10.74 3.19
CA ILE A 213 -7.42 -11.04 4.53
C ILE A 213 -6.33 -11.68 5.40
N LEU A 214 -5.62 -12.68 4.86
CA LEU A 214 -4.56 -13.36 5.61
C LEU A 214 -3.44 -12.38 6.00
N VAL A 215 -3.02 -11.51 5.08
CA VAL A 215 -2.02 -10.46 5.34
C VAL A 215 -2.51 -9.51 6.44
N CYS A 216 -3.75 -9.02 6.37
CA CYS A 216 -4.32 -8.13 7.39
C CYS A 216 -4.37 -8.80 8.76
N ILE A 217 -4.73 -10.09 8.84
CA ILE A 217 -4.76 -10.86 10.09
C ILE A 217 -3.35 -11.07 10.64
N PHE A 218 -2.41 -11.55 9.83
CA PHE A 218 -1.06 -11.89 10.27
C PHE A 218 -0.26 -10.68 10.73
N CYS A 219 -0.47 -9.55 10.06
CA CYS A 219 0.16 -8.28 10.40
C CYS A 219 -0.66 -7.45 11.41
N ALA A 220 -1.84 -7.94 11.81
CA ALA A 220 -2.80 -7.32 12.72
C ALA A 220 -3.04 -5.82 12.44
N TYR A 221 -3.25 -5.48 11.16
CA TYR A 221 -3.44 -4.11 10.69
C TYR A 221 -4.53 -4.04 9.62
N ARG A 222 -4.94 -2.82 9.27
CA ARG A 222 -5.92 -2.55 8.19
C ARG A 222 -7.29 -3.22 8.35
N PHE A 223 -7.87 -3.08 9.53
CA PHE A 223 -9.15 -3.71 9.88
C PHE A 223 -10.34 -3.23 9.04
N ALA A 224 -10.38 -1.97 8.59
CA ALA A 224 -11.45 -1.53 7.71
C ALA A 224 -11.31 -2.17 6.33
N THR A 225 -10.11 -2.21 5.75
CA THR A 225 -9.89 -2.95 4.49
C THR A 225 -10.30 -4.40 4.65
N MET A 226 -9.83 -5.11 5.69
CA MET A 226 -10.21 -6.51 5.94
C MET A 226 -11.75 -6.70 6.02
N ALA A 227 -12.44 -5.84 6.78
CA ALA A 227 -13.90 -5.91 6.90
C ALA A 227 -14.60 -5.64 5.57
N THR A 228 -14.14 -4.65 4.79
CA THR A 228 -14.71 -4.36 3.48
C THR A 228 -14.44 -5.47 2.47
N THR A 229 -13.28 -6.11 2.52
CA THR A 229 -12.96 -7.26 1.69
C THR A 229 -13.93 -8.42 1.96
N LEU A 230 -14.14 -8.75 3.24
CA LEU A 230 -15.03 -9.83 3.66
C LEU A 230 -16.51 -9.56 3.33
N LEU A 231 -17.00 -8.37 3.70
CA LEU A 231 -18.43 -8.07 3.70
C LEU A 231 -18.92 -7.42 2.41
N PHE A 232 -18.02 -6.83 1.63
CA PHE A 232 -18.37 -6.12 0.40
C PHE A 232 -17.72 -6.76 -0.84
N TRP A 233 -16.39 -6.92 -0.88
CA TRP A 233 -15.72 -7.38 -2.10
C TRP A 233 -16.09 -8.80 -2.50
N ILE A 234 -16.04 -9.76 -1.58
CA ILE A 234 -16.42 -11.16 -1.89
C ILE A 234 -17.84 -11.24 -2.48
N PRO A 235 -18.89 -10.65 -1.87
CA PRO A 235 -20.21 -10.58 -2.50
C PRO A 235 -20.21 -9.81 -3.84
N CYS A 236 -19.52 -8.67 -3.91
CA CYS A 236 -19.47 -7.81 -5.09
C CYS A 236 -18.87 -8.54 -6.29
N ASP A 237 -17.79 -9.30 -6.11
CA ASP A 237 -17.11 -10.06 -7.17
C ASP A 237 -18.02 -11.15 -7.74
N ILE A 238 -18.74 -11.87 -6.87
CA ILE A 238 -19.69 -12.89 -7.29
C ILE A 238 -20.81 -12.26 -8.12
N ILE A 239 -21.38 -11.16 -7.66
CA ILE A 239 -22.44 -10.43 -8.38
C ILE A 239 -21.90 -9.86 -9.70
N SER A 240 -20.68 -9.30 -9.68
CA SER A 240 -20.02 -8.71 -10.84
C SER A 240 -19.74 -9.76 -11.91
N PHE A 241 -19.27 -10.96 -11.52
CA PHE A 241 -19.09 -12.07 -12.45
C PHE A 241 -20.39 -12.41 -13.19
N VAL A 242 -21.50 -12.53 -12.45
CA VAL A 242 -22.83 -12.81 -13.03
C VAL A 242 -23.28 -11.68 -13.94
N MET A 243 -23.13 -10.43 -13.52
CA MET A 243 -23.59 -9.27 -14.28
C MET A 243 -22.78 -9.06 -15.55
N TRP A 244 -21.46 -9.23 -15.50
CA TRP A 244 -20.57 -9.13 -16.65
C TRP A 244 -20.81 -10.25 -17.66
N ASN A 245 -21.09 -11.47 -17.18
CA ASN A 245 -21.45 -12.60 -18.05
C ASN A 245 -22.74 -12.37 -18.84
N ARG A 246 -23.63 -11.47 -18.39
CA ARG A 246 -24.85 -11.07 -19.10
C ARG A 246 -24.65 -9.95 -20.13
N HIS A 247 -23.44 -9.40 -20.25
CA HIS A 247 -23.15 -8.29 -21.17
C HIS A 247 -21.89 -8.50 -22.03
N PRO A 248 -21.80 -9.62 -22.78
CA PRO A 248 -20.70 -9.81 -23.73
C PRO A 248 -20.75 -8.75 -24.84
N ASP A 249 -19.59 -8.37 -25.36
CA ASP A 249 -19.46 -7.57 -26.57
C ASP A 249 -19.87 -8.40 -27.81
N GLU A 250 -20.54 -7.74 -28.77
CA GLU A 250 -21.07 -8.41 -29.98
C GLU A 250 -19.98 -8.97 -30.91
N GLN A 251 -18.77 -8.39 -30.91
CA GLN A 251 -17.66 -8.81 -31.77
C GLN A 251 -16.69 -9.74 -31.05
N LYS A 252 -16.55 -9.60 -29.72
CA LYS A 252 -15.66 -10.41 -28.89
C LYS A 252 -16.38 -10.86 -27.61
N GLU A 253 -16.94 -12.06 -27.63
CA GLU A 253 -17.70 -12.63 -26.50
C GLU A 253 -16.89 -12.72 -25.18
N GLU A 254 -15.56 -12.73 -25.28
CA GLU A 254 -14.63 -12.76 -24.14
C GLU A 254 -14.47 -11.39 -23.43
N VAL A 255 -15.02 -10.33 -24.01
CA VAL A 255 -14.87 -8.93 -23.59
C VAL A 255 -16.24 -8.40 -23.16
N THR A 256 -16.29 -7.63 -22.08
CA THR A 256 -17.54 -7.04 -21.57
C THR A 256 -17.66 -5.56 -21.92
N ILE A 257 -18.84 -5.11 -22.35
CA ILE A 257 -19.09 -3.71 -22.73
C ILE A 257 -18.97 -2.79 -21.51
N VAL A 258 -18.14 -1.74 -21.60
CA VAL A 258 -17.93 -0.73 -20.53
C VAL A 258 -18.51 0.64 -20.90
N LYS A 259 -18.74 1.49 -19.89
CA LYS A 259 -19.45 2.78 -20.02
C LYS A 259 -18.72 3.93 -19.31
N LYS A 260 -19.17 5.17 -19.57
CA LYS A 260 -18.69 6.40 -18.93
C LYS A 260 -19.76 6.94 -17.97
N LEU A 261 -19.34 7.33 -16.77
CA LEU A 261 -20.20 7.91 -15.74
C LEU A 261 -20.67 9.34 -16.11
N THR A 262 -21.77 9.79 -15.49
CA THR A 262 -22.26 11.17 -15.62
C THR A 262 -21.71 12.06 -14.49
N PRO A 263 -21.37 13.34 -14.73
CA PRO A 263 -20.64 14.18 -13.76
C PRO A 263 -21.35 14.45 -12.42
N MET A 264 -22.68 14.32 -12.36
CA MET A 264 -23.45 14.60 -11.14
C MET A 264 -23.36 13.48 -10.10
N GLN A 265 -22.90 12.28 -10.49
CA GLN A 265 -22.73 11.14 -9.57
C GLN A 265 -21.42 11.24 -8.77
N ASP A 266 -20.44 12.02 -9.26
CA ASP A 266 -19.11 12.15 -8.65
C ASP A 266 -19.15 12.86 -7.29
N VAL A 267 -19.98 13.90 -7.14
CA VAL A 267 -20.08 14.68 -5.89
C VAL A 267 -20.62 13.83 -4.74
N LEU A 268 -21.60 12.96 -4.99
CA LEU A 268 -22.17 12.09 -3.97
C LEU A 268 -21.17 11.01 -3.54
N ILE A 269 -20.38 10.47 -4.48
CA ILE A 269 -19.33 9.49 -4.18
C ILE A 269 -18.26 10.13 -3.28
N VAL A 270 -17.79 11.33 -3.62
CA VAL A 270 -16.78 12.06 -2.82
C VAL A 270 -17.30 12.35 -1.41
N LEU A 271 -18.54 12.83 -1.27
CA LEU A 271 -19.14 13.05 0.04
C LEU A 271 -19.25 11.75 0.85
N GLY A 272 -19.65 10.65 0.21
CA GLY A 272 -19.70 9.33 0.84
C GLY A 272 -18.34 8.87 1.36
N ILE A 273 -17.28 9.06 0.56
CA ILE A 273 -15.90 8.75 0.97
C ILE A 273 -15.50 9.57 2.19
N ILE A 274 -15.74 10.89 2.19
CA ILE A 274 -15.39 11.76 3.31
C ILE A 274 -16.09 11.32 4.61
N VAL A 275 -17.40 11.07 4.55
CA VAL A 275 -18.18 10.64 5.71
C VAL A 275 -17.69 9.28 6.24
N TRP A 276 -17.40 8.33 5.36
CA TRP A 276 -16.87 7.03 5.74
C TRP A 276 -15.48 7.15 6.37
N THR A 277 -14.56 7.89 5.75
CA THR A 277 -13.20 8.09 6.27
C THR A 277 -13.21 8.69 7.66
N VAL A 278 -14.03 9.72 7.91
CA VAL A 278 -14.13 10.34 9.24
C VAL A 278 -14.80 9.40 10.23
N GLY A 279 -15.94 8.81 9.87
CA GLY A 279 -16.73 7.98 10.77
C GLY A 279 -16.04 6.65 11.12
N VAL A 280 -15.66 5.87 10.11
CA VAL A 280 -14.98 4.58 10.31
C VAL A 280 -13.57 4.79 10.84
N GLY A 281 -12.84 5.80 10.36
CA GLY A 281 -11.51 6.13 10.87
C GLY A 281 -11.54 6.43 12.38
N TYR A 282 -12.50 7.25 12.83
CA TYR A 282 -12.70 7.53 14.25
C TYR A 282 -13.04 6.27 15.05
N LEU A 283 -13.95 5.42 14.54
CA LEU A 283 -14.31 4.16 15.21
C LEU A 283 -13.12 3.21 15.35
N LEU A 284 -12.26 3.12 14.34
CA LEU A 284 -11.06 2.27 14.37
C LEU A 284 -10.05 2.71 15.42
N THR A 285 -9.98 4.00 15.78
CA THR A 285 -9.04 4.47 16.81
C THR A 285 -9.33 3.90 18.22
N PHE A 286 -10.56 3.43 18.46
CA PHE A 286 -10.95 2.77 19.72
C PHE A 286 -10.55 1.30 19.79
N ILE A 287 -10.07 0.71 18.69
CA ILE A 287 -9.59 -0.65 18.69
C ILE A 287 -8.17 -0.65 19.26
N GLU A 288 -8.05 -1.20 20.47
CA GLU A 288 -6.77 -1.53 21.08
C GLU A 288 -6.34 -2.90 20.59
N VAL A 289 -5.21 -2.96 19.90
CA VAL A 289 -4.60 -4.21 19.43
C VAL A 289 -3.29 -4.34 20.19
N GLU A 290 -3.15 -5.41 20.96
CA GLU A 290 -1.98 -5.67 21.81
C GLU A 290 -0.71 -6.01 21.00
N GLY A 291 -0.83 -6.27 19.69
CA GLY A 291 0.28 -6.57 18.77
C GLY A 291 0.04 -6.03 17.34
N GLY A 292 0.96 -6.30 16.42
CA GLY A 292 0.90 -5.84 15.03
C GLY A 292 1.79 -4.64 14.70
N ILE A 293 1.89 -4.32 13.41
CA ILE A 293 2.93 -3.41 12.85
C ILE A 293 2.92 -1.99 13.45
N PHE A 294 1.79 -1.52 14.00
CA PHE A 294 1.67 -0.17 14.59
C PHE A 294 1.40 -0.18 16.09
N ALA A 295 1.58 -1.32 16.78
CA ALA A 295 1.17 -1.49 18.18
C ALA A 295 1.88 -0.52 19.15
N THR A 296 3.14 -0.18 18.86
CA THR A 296 4.03 0.61 19.72
C THR A 296 3.93 2.12 19.50
N ASN A 297 3.32 2.57 18.40
CA ASN A 297 3.24 3.99 18.06
C ASN A 297 1.78 4.45 17.87
N SER A 298 1.20 5.02 18.93
CA SER A 298 -0.20 5.46 18.95
C SER A 298 -0.55 6.51 17.89
N THR A 299 0.39 7.39 17.53
CA THR A 299 0.17 8.42 16.50
C THR A 299 0.16 7.78 15.11
N LEU A 300 1.13 6.91 14.82
CA LEU A 300 1.21 6.22 13.55
C LEU A 300 0.03 5.26 13.35
N LYS A 301 -0.39 4.58 14.43
CA LYS A 301 -1.62 3.78 14.48
C LYS A 301 -2.84 4.60 14.08
N ASN A 302 -3.06 5.75 14.70
CA ASN A 302 -4.22 6.60 14.41
C ASN A 302 -4.20 7.10 12.96
N ILE A 303 -3.04 7.53 12.46
CA ILE A 303 -2.89 7.91 11.04
C ILE A 303 -3.25 6.74 10.13
N ALA A 304 -2.71 5.55 10.41
CA ALA A 304 -2.99 4.33 9.65
C ALA A 304 -4.49 3.98 9.67
N CYS A 305 -5.20 4.13 10.79
CA CYS A 305 -6.64 3.90 10.88
C CYS A 305 -7.45 4.80 9.93
N TYR A 306 -7.12 6.10 9.85
CA TYR A 306 -7.80 7.01 8.94
C TYR A 306 -7.45 6.75 7.47
N LEU A 307 -6.19 6.43 7.18
CA LEU A 307 -5.76 6.05 5.83
C LEU A 307 -6.44 4.76 5.38
N ASP A 308 -6.52 3.76 6.25
CA ASP A 308 -7.20 2.49 5.98
C ASP A 308 -8.71 2.67 5.76
N ALA A 309 -9.36 3.49 6.61
CA ALA A 309 -10.75 3.85 6.41
C ALA A 309 -10.98 4.53 5.05
N CYS A 310 -10.07 5.43 4.63
CA CYS A 310 -10.15 6.06 3.32
C CYS A 310 -9.94 5.07 2.17
N ALA A 311 -8.91 4.22 2.26
CA ALA A 311 -8.63 3.18 1.27
C ALA A 311 -9.83 2.24 1.11
N SER A 312 -10.45 1.81 2.22
CA SER A 312 -11.64 0.96 2.21
C SER A 312 -12.86 1.64 1.56
N ALA A 313 -13.09 2.93 1.82
CA ALA A 313 -14.17 3.70 1.21
C ALA A 313 -14.00 3.83 -0.31
N VAL A 314 -12.78 4.17 -0.73
CA VAL A 314 -12.41 4.27 -2.15
C VAL A 314 -12.49 2.90 -2.82
N GLY A 315 -12.10 1.83 -2.12
CA GLY A 315 -12.26 0.45 -2.57
C GLY A 315 -13.72 0.07 -2.81
N ILE A 316 -14.63 0.43 -1.89
CA ILE A 316 -16.08 0.23 -2.09
C ILE A 316 -16.57 0.98 -3.34
N ALA A 317 -16.18 2.25 -3.48
CA ALA A 317 -16.54 3.04 -4.65
C ALA A 317 -16.02 2.41 -5.94
N ASN A 318 -14.77 1.92 -5.94
CA ASN A 318 -14.18 1.18 -7.04
C ASN A 318 -15.01 -0.08 -7.38
N GLY A 319 -15.32 -0.90 -6.37
CA GLY A 319 -16.13 -2.12 -6.50
C GLY A 319 -17.51 -1.88 -7.11
N LEU A 320 -18.17 -0.77 -6.75
CA LEU A 320 -19.45 -0.40 -7.39
C LEU A 320 -19.26 0.05 -8.85
N LEU A 321 -18.21 0.83 -9.13
CA LEU A 321 -17.94 1.30 -10.49
C LEU A 321 -17.58 0.13 -11.42
N ILE A 322 -16.75 -0.83 -10.98
CA ILE A 322 -16.41 -2.03 -11.75
C ILE A 322 -17.62 -2.94 -11.93
N LEU A 323 -18.45 -3.13 -10.88
CA LEU A 323 -19.71 -3.86 -10.97
C LEU A 323 -20.52 -3.30 -12.14
N PHE A 324 -20.81 -2.00 -12.14
CA PHE A 324 -21.59 -1.34 -13.19
C PHE A 324 -20.81 -1.04 -14.49
N ARG A 325 -19.54 -1.46 -14.60
CA ARG A 325 -18.68 -1.35 -15.79
C ARG A 325 -18.34 0.08 -16.17
N TYR A 326 -18.18 0.96 -15.19
CA TYR A 326 -17.76 2.34 -15.39
C TYR A 326 -16.24 2.45 -15.44
N ARG A 327 -15.75 3.18 -16.45
CA ARG A 327 -14.31 3.44 -16.63
C ARG A 327 -13.72 4.28 -15.50
N GLU A 328 -14.52 5.13 -14.85
CA GLU A 328 -14.08 5.97 -13.75
C GLU A 328 -13.56 5.14 -12.54
N GLN A 329 -13.81 3.83 -12.51
CA GLN A 329 -13.21 2.90 -11.53
C GLN A 329 -11.68 3.04 -11.44
N TRP A 330 -10.99 3.24 -12.57
CA TRP A 330 -9.54 3.42 -12.58
C TRP A 330 -9.08 4.67 -11.79
N ILE A 331 -9.92 5.70 -11.65
CA ILE A 331 -9.61 6.90 -10.86
C ILE A 331 -9.65 6.55 -9.37
N ALA A 332 -10.69 5.83 -8.94
CA ALA A 332 -10.77 5.32 -7.56
C ALA A 332 -9.58 4.42 -7.26
N TRP A 333 -9.18 3.57 -8.22
CA TRP A 333 -8.04 2.69 -8.06
C TRP A 333 -6.70 3.41 -7.91
N TYR A 334 -6.44 4.50 -8.64
CA TYR A 334 -5.26 5.34 -8.40
C TYR A 334 -5.21 5.87 -6.97
N ILE A 335 -6.33 6.37 -6.46
CA ILE A 335 -6.42 6.96 -5.11
C ILE A 335 -6.14 5.88 -4.07
N SER A 336 -6.78 4.71 -4.19
CA SER A 336 -6.55 3.57 -3.30
C SER A 336 -5.08 3.12 -3.36
N ALA A 337 -4.51 2.90 -4.54
CA ALA A 337 -3.12 2.47 -4.68
C ALA A 337 -2.12 3.45 -4.05
N ILE A 338 -2.36 4.76 -4.14
CA ILE A 338 -1.50 5.77 -3.51
C ILE A 338 -1.63 5.73 -1.99
N ILE A 339 -2.85 5.67 -1.45
CA ILE A 339 -3.07 5.59 0.00
C ILE A 339 -2.40 4.33 0.57
N GLU A 340 -2.59 3.19 -0.10
CA GLU A 340 -1.98 1.93 0.32
C GLU A 340 -0.46 1.93 0.20
N THR A 341 0.10 2.64 -0.78
CA THR A 341 1.55 2.86 -0.87
C THR A 341 2.06 3.58 0.38
N VAL A 342 1.35 4.61 0.85
CA VAL A 342 1.72 5.33 2.08
C VAL A 342 1.65 4.40 3.29
N ILE A 343 0.57 3.62 3.43
CA ILE A 343 0.43 2.66 4.53
C ILE A 343 1.55 1.63 4.50
N ASN A 344 1.87 1.06 3.33
CA ASN A 344 2.92 0.05 3.19
C ASN A 344 4.31 0.60 3.51
N ILE A 345 4.61 1.87 3.17
CA ILE A 345 5.86 2.53 3.57
C ILE A 345 5.91 2.70 5.08
N MET A 346 4.83 3.18 5.70
CA MET A 346 4.74 3.31 7.16
C MET A 346 4.89 1.96 7.86
N ALA A 347 4.42 0.89 7.21
CA ALA A 347 4.46 -0.48 7.71
C ALA A 347 5.76 -1.23 7.39
N GLY A 348 6.71 -0.62 6.67
CA GLY A 348 7.94 -1.31 6.25
C GLY A 348 7.75 -2.43 5.21
N GLN A 349 6.57 -2.52 4.58
CA GLN A 349 6.20 -3.61 3.68
C GLN A 349 6.73 -3.37 2.25
N TRP A 350 8.05 -3.39 2.09
CA TRP A 350 8.74 -3.00 0.86
C TRP A 350 8.35 -3.86 -0.35
N ILE A 351 8.13 -5.17 -0.14
CA ILE A 351 7.73 -6.11 -1.20
C ILE A 351 6.40 -5.67 -1.83
N LEU A 352 5.45 -5.21 -1.03
CA LEU A 352 4.15 -4.75 -1.52
C LEU A 352 4.22 -3.43 -2.30
N LEU A 353 5.31 -2.66 -2.19
CA LEU A 353 5.48 -1.46 -3.04
C LEU A 353 5.67 -1.84 -4.51
N VAL A 354 6.24 -3.01 -4.79
CA VAL A 354 6.35 -3.56 -6.14
C VAL A 354 4.96 -3.83 -6.72
N LEU A 355 4.06 -4.38 -5.90
CA LEU A 355 2.65 -4.54 -6.24
C LEU A 355 2.00 -3.18 -6.56
N LYS A 356 2.18 -2.17 -5.71
CA LYS A 356 1.58 -0.84 -5.95
C LYS A 356 2.13 -0.16 -7.20
N ALA A 357 3.42 -0.32 -7.52
CA ALA A 357 3.97 0.12 -8.80
C ALA A 357 3.30 -0.58 -10.00
N GLY A 358 3.05 -1.89 -9.87
CA GLY A 358 2.23 -2.65 -10.81
C GLY A 358 0.82 -2.07 -10.94
N TYR A 359 0.14 -1.77 -9.84
CA TYR A 359 -1.19 -1.14 -9.87
C TYR A 359 -1.18 0.18 -10.64
N LEU A 360 -0.29 1.10 -10.30
CA LEU A 360 -0.27 2.43 -10.92
C LEU A 360 -0.03 2.33 -12.44
N THR A 361 0.87 1.45 -12.87
CA THR A 361 1.15 1.24 -14.29
C THR A 361 -0.01 0.55 -15.02
N ASN A 362 -0.61 -0.51 -14.44
CA ASN A 362 -1.78 -1.17 -15.03
C ASN A 362 -3.03 -0.29 -15.03
N THR A 363 -3.24 0.52 -14.00
CA THR A 363 -4.35 1.47 -13.91
C THR A 363 -4.33 2.43 -15.09
N THR A 364 -3.14 2.96 -15.40
CA THR A 364 -2.91 3.81 -16.57
C THR A 364 -3.28 3.07 -17.85
N TYR A 365 -2.78 1.84 -17.98
CA TYR A 365 -3.02 0.99 -19.14
C TYR A 365 -4.52 0.67 -19.34
N GLY A 366 -5.20 0.27 -18.28
CA GLY A 366 -6.61 -0.05 -18.26
C GLY A 366 -7.49 1.16 -18.59
N TYR A 367 -7.19 2.33 -18.01
CA TYR A 367 -7.90 3.56 -18.30
C TYR A 367 -7.80 3.95 -19.78
N ILE A 368 -6.60 3.85 -20.37
CA ILE A 368 -6.39 4.10 -21.81
C ILE A 368 -7.19 3.10 -22.66
N LYS A 369 -7.08 1.80 -22.36
CA LYS A 369 -7.73 0.73 -23.12
C LYS A 369 -9.25 0.84 -23.08
N TRP A 370 -9.82 1.07 -21.90
CA TRP A 370 -11.26 1.26 -21.75
C TRP A 370 -11.74 2.54 -22.43
N THR A 371 -10.96 3.63 -22.38
CA THR A 371 -11.28 4.86 -23.11
C THR A 371 -11.32 4.62 -24.63
N GLN A 372 -10.32 3.92 -25.17
CA GLN A 372 -10.27 3.58 -26.60
C GLN A 372 -11.44 2.70 -27.01
N TYR A 373 -11.75 1.67 -26.21
CA TYR A 373 -12.88 0.78 -26.46
C TYR A 373 -14.21 1.54 -26.50
N ILE A 374 -14.49 2.40 -25.51
CA ILE A 374 -15.74 3.19 -25.46
C ILE A 374 -15.89 4.05 -26.72
N ARG A 375 -14.81 4.70 -27.17
CA ARG A 375 -14.83 5.52 -28.39
C ARG A 375 -15.15 4.69 -29.63
N GLN A 376 -14.49 3.54 -29.79
CA GLN A 376 -14.69 2.64 -30.94
C GLN A 376 -16.10 2.05 -30.95
N HIS A 377 -16.57 1.59 -29.80
CA HIS A 377 -17.89 0.99 -29.65
C HIS A 377 -19.01 2.01 -29.95
N ASN A 378 -18.91 3.22 -29.42
CA ASN A 378 -19.88 4.29 -29.70
C ASN A 378 -19.89 4.70 -31.18
N ALA A 379 -18.72 4.79 -31.83
CA ALA A 379 -18.63 5.07 -33.26
C ALA A 379 -19.26 3.96 -34.11
N ALA A 380 -19.06 2.69 -33.74
CA ALA A 380 -19.68 1.55 -34.41
C ALA A 380 -21.21 1.57 -34.28
N ILE A 381 -21.75 1.90 -33.11
CA ILE A 381 -23.20 2.06 -32.91
C ILE A 381 -23.76 3.20 -33.77
N ALA A 382 -23.11 4.37 -33.77
CA ALA A 382 -23.55 5.51 -34.58
C ALA A 382 -23.55 5.18 -36.08
N ASN A 383 -22.53 4.47 -36.57
CA ASN A 383 -22.49 4.00 -37.95
C ASN A 383 -23.63 3.03 -38.27
N LYS A 384 -23.92 2.06 -37.38
CA LYS A 384 -25.06 1.14 -37.56
C LYS A 384 -26.40 1.90 -37.62
N GLN A 385 -26.59 2.91 -36.77
CA GLN A 385 -27.80 3.74 -36.76
C GLN A 385 -27.92 4.58 -38.05
N ASN A 386 -26.83 5.15 -38.54
CA ASN A 386 -26.82 5.91 -39.79
C ASN A 386 -27.16 5.03 -41.00
N VAL A 387 -26.56 3.84 -41.10
CA VAL A 387 -26.85 2.88 -42.19
C VAL A 387 -28.31 2.41 -42.15
N GLN A 388 -28.87 2.16 -40.97
CA GLN A 388 -30.30 1.82 -40.83
C GLN A 388 -31.21 2.98 -41.23
N THR A 389 -30.84 4.21 -40.88
CA THR A 389 -31.61 5.41 -41.23
C THR A 389 -31.60 5.62 -42.75
N GLU A 390 -30.44 5.54 -43.40
CA GLU A 390 -30.29 5.64 -44.86
C GLU A 390 -31.13 4.57 -45.59
N ALA A 391 -31.08 3.31 -45.13
CA ALA A 391 -31.87 2.21 -45.70
C ALA A 391 -33.39 2.40 -45.55
N THR A 392 -33.86 3.14 -44.53
CA THR A 392 -35.29 3.47 -44.37
C THR A 392 -35.74 4.73 -45.12
N THR A 393 -34.80 5.57 -45.55
CA THR A 393 -35.08 6.82 -46.28
C THR A 393 -34.92 6.72 -47.80
N GLU A 394 -34.48 5.57 -48.33
CA GLU A 394 -34.40 5.35 -49.78
C GLU A 394 -35.82 5.33 -50.38
N PRO A 395 -36.19 6.28 -51.26
CA PRO A 395 -37.55 6.34 -51.79
C PRO A 395 -37.78 5.17 -52.75
N ALA A 396 -38.92 4.50 -52.62
CA ALA A 396 -39.40 3.49 -53.57
C ALA A 396 -39.62 4.12 -54.97
N VAL A 397 -38.54 4.26 -55.75
CA VAL A 397 -38.58 4.72 -57.14
C VAL A 397 -38.07 3.60 -58.03
N ALA A 398 -38.95 2.64 -58.34
CA ALA A 398 -38.89 1.86 -59.57
C ALA A 398 -40.11 0.92 -59.69
N ALA A 399 -41.28 1.43 -60.09
CA ALA A 399 -42.30 0.62 -60.77
C ALA A 399 -43.38 1.47 -61.45
N THR A 400 -43.01 2.43 -62.30
CA THR A 400 -43.95 2.93 -63.33
C THR A 400 -43.18 3.44 -64.53
N ASN A 401 -42.98 2.55 -65.50
CA ASN A 401 -43.30 2.79 -66.91
C ASN A 401 -42.64 1.69 -67.75
N THR A 402 -43.46 0.76 -68.25
CA THR A 402 -43.44 0.30 -69.65
C THR A 402 -44.47 -0.83 -69.85
N ALA A 403 -45.63 -0.47 -70.42
CA ALA A 403 -46.51 -1.37 -71.19
C ALA A 403 -47.29 -0.46 -72.14
N ASP A 404 -46.70 -0.03 -73.26
CA ASP A 404 -46.69 -0.70 -74.58
C ASP A 404 -48.04 -0.60 -75.32
N LYS A 405 -47.98 0.09 -76.47
CA LYS A 405 -48.75 -0.05 -77.72
C LYS A 405 -50.18 -0.63 -77.69
N GLN A 406 -51.15 0.20 -78.11
CA GLN A 406 -51.87 0.04 -79.38
C GLN A 406 -52.45 1.36 -79.87
#